data_AF-A0A194X2W8-F1
#
_entry.id   AF-A0A194X2W8-F1
#
_cell.length_a   1.000
_cell.length_b   1.000
_cell.length_c   1.000
_cell.angle_alpha   90.00
_cell.angle_beta   90.00
_cell.angle_gamma   90.00
#
_symmetry.space_group_name_H-M   'P 1'
#
loop_
_entity.id
_entity.type
_entity.pdbx_description
1 polymer ?
#
loop_
_entity_poly.entity_id
_entity_poly.type
_entity_poly.pdbx_seq_one_letter_code
_entity_poly.pdbx_strand_id
1 'polypeptide(L)'
;MGIIQEDMPGKSLEDLPEELAEELLEEHVTLEVRLLRAQMALPRISEPYCIPQDNFDRVVNVDTILAELQRCGVTLAETELHEKTVEIFKYARKLFAALVCEGFGECILDFLEEGLCDEDMPFVRLELGGWDHRSRGAPFPILESRRYKGKALKCVATGKWTRYHLANFSSQQWWVLAPEEQEKARAEERQRWEE
;
A
#
# COMPACT_ATOMS: atom_id res chain seq x y z
N MET A 1 -41.37 14.15 34.67
CA MET A 1 -40.26 13.77 33.77
C MET A 1 -39.20 14.85 33.90
N GLY A 2 -38.15 14.59 34.66
CA GLY A 2 -37.01 15.51 34.81
C GLY A 2 -35.89 15.01 33.91
N ILE A 3 -35.47 15.84 32.96
CA ILE A 3 -34.27 15.60 32.15
C ILE A 3 -33.10 16.12 32.99
N ILE A 4 -32.24 15.21 33.44
CA ILE A 4 -30.96 15.57 34.04
C ILE A 4 -30.05 15.93 32.87
N GLN A 5 -29.81 17.22 32.70
CA GLN A 5 -28.82 17.76 31.79
C GLN A 5 -27.50 17.73 32.57
N GLU A 6 -26.66 16.72 32.30
CA GLU A 6 -25.31 16.68 32.85
C GLU A 6 -24.46 17.74 32.14
N ASP A 7 -24.20 18.84 32.85
CA ASP A 7 -23.20 19.85 32.51
C ASP A 7 -21.82 19.20 32.59
N MET A 8 -21.28 18.78 31.44
CA MET A 8 -19.86 18.49 31.30
C MET A 8 -19.12 19.83 31.21
N PRO A 9 -18.22 20.17 32.15
CA PRO A 9 -17.45 21.40 32.08
C PRO A 9 -16.52 21.36 30.88
N GLY A 10 -16.81 22.21 29.90
CA GLY A 10 -15.97 22.44 28.73
C GLY A 10 -14.60 22.95 29.15
N LYS A 11 -13.62 22.05 29.19
CA LYS A 11 -12.22 22.44 29.03
C LYS A 11 -11.98 22.63 27.54
N SER A 12 -11.53 23.81 27.15
CA SER A 12 -11.12 24.07 25.77
C SER A 12 -9.96 23.13 25.44
N LEU A 13 -9.93 22.58 24.23
CA LEU A 13 -8.82 21.74 23.76
C LEU A 13 -7.47 22.50 23.82
N GLU A 14 -7.53 23.83 23.85
CA GLU A 14 -6.41 24.76 23.97
C GLU A 14 -5.73 24.76 25.36
N ASP A 15 -6.36 24.15 26.38
CA ASP A 15 -5.82 24.07 27.75
C ASP A 15 -5.06 22.76 28.03
N LEU A 16 -4.91 21.89 27.02
CA LEU A 16 -4.14 20.66 27.17
C LEU A 16 -2.63 20.94 27.05
N PRO A 17 -1.78 20.25 27.84
CA PRO A 17 -0.33 20.31 27.66
C PRO A 17 0.02 19.97 26.21
N GLU A 18 0.94 20.70 25.61
CA GLU A 18 1.39 20.52 24.21
C GLU A 18 1.80 19.06 23.93
N GLU A 19 2.42 18.40 24.91
CA GLU A 19 2.79 16.98 24.87
C GLU A 19 1.56 16.05 24.74
N LEU A 20 0.44 16.36 25.40
CA LEU A 20 -0.79 15.56 25.34
C LEU A 20 -1.57 15.82 24.04
N ALA A 21 -1.46 17.04 23.49
CA ALA A 21 -2.06 17.38 22.20
C ALA A 21 -1.30 16.72 21.04
N GLU A 22 0.04 16.65 21.11
CA GLU A 22 0.85 15.87 20.14
C GLU A 22 0.53 14.38 20.21
N GLU A 23 0.41 13.81 21.42
CA GLU A 23 0.09 12.39 21.62
C GLU A 23 -1.30 12.03 21.03
N LEU A 24 -2.31 12.87 21.25
CA LEU A 24 -3.65 12.69 20.65
C LEU A 24 -3.67 12.91 19.13
N LEU A 25 -2.81 13.78 18.60
CA LEU A 25 -2.67 13.96 17.16
C LEU A 25 -1.95 12.78 16.49
N GLU A 26 -1.05 12.10 17.21
CA GLU A 26 -0.37 10.89 16.71
C GLU A 26 -1.31 9.68 16.59
N GLU A 27 -2.32 9.54 17.46
CA GLU A 27 -3.30 8.45 17.40
C GLU A 27 -4.14 8.43 16.11
N HIS A 28 -4.28 9.58 15.44
CA HIS A 28 -5.09 9.71 14.22
C HIS A 28 -4.27 9.73 12.92
N VAL A 29 -2.95 9.55 13.01
CA VAL A 29 -2.11 9.54 11.81
C VAL A 29 -2.31 8.22 11.05
N THR A 30 -2.81 8.31 9.82
CA THR A 30 -3.02 7.14 8.96
C THR A 30 -1.71 6.41 8.66
N LEU A 31 -1.80 5.11 8.34
CA LEU A 31 -0.62 4.33 7.98
C LEU A 31 0.11 4.92 6.76
N GLU A 32 -0.64 5.45 5.79
CA GLU A 32 -0.09 6.19 4.64
C GLU A 32 0.82 7.35 5.09
N VAL A 33 0.35 8.23 5.98
CA VAL A 33 1.15 9.37 6.44
C VAL A 33 2.39 8.91 7.20
N ARG A 34 2.29 7.82 7.98
CA ARG A 34 3.45 7.23 8.66
C ARG A 34 4.48 6.68 7.67
N LEU A 35 4.03 6.02 6.61
CA LEU A 35 4.89 5.53 5.52
C LEU A 35 5.59 6.67 4.77
N LEU A 36 4.85 7.74 4.44
CA LEU A 36 5.42 8.93 3.79
C LEU A 36 6.47 9.61 4.67
N ARG A 37 6.21 9.77 5.98
CA ARG A 37 7.18 10.33 6.93
C ARG A 37 8.41 9.45 7.15
N ALA A 38 8.28 8.14 6.94
CA ALA A 38 9.36 7.18 7.07
C ALA A 38 10.32 7.16 5.87
N GLN A 39 9.96 7.84 4.77
CA GLN A 39 10.79 7.95 3.59
C GLN A 39 12.06 8.75 3.86
N MET A 40 13.12 8.35 3.17
CA MET A 40 14.42 9.01 3.17
C MET A 40 14.84 9.27 1.72
N ALA A 41 15.40 10.46 1.48
CA ALA A 41 15.92 10.82 0.17
C ALA A 41 17.20 10.01 -0.15
N LEU A 42 17.29 9.49 -1.39
CA LEU A 42 18.46 8.78 -1.90
C LEU A 42 19.21 9.64 -2.93
N PRO A 43 20.40 10.15 -2.61
CA PRO A 43 21.06 11.19 -3.43
C PRO A 43 21.61 10.70 -4.79
N ARG A 44 21.43 9.43 -5.17
CA ARG A 44 22.13 8.83 -6.34
C ARG A 44 21.33 7.79 -7.13
N ILE A 45 20.01 7.67 -6.92
CA ILE A 45 19.19 6.64 -7.56
C ILE A 45 18.05 7.30 -8.34
N SER A 46 17.58 6.66 -9.41
CA SER A 46 16.45 7.14 -10.21
C SER A 46 15.16 7.32 -9.41
N GLU A 47 15.00 6.53 -8.33
CA GLU A 47 13.94 6.71 -7.35
C GLU A 47 14.50 7.52 -6.19
N PRO A 48 13.99 8.76 -6.00
CA PRO A 48 14.58 9.68 -5.03
C PRO A 48 14.29 9.28 -3.58
N TYR A 49 13.43 8.29 -3.33
CA TYR A 49 13.00 7.92 -1.98
C TYR A 49 12.98 6.41 -1.77
N CYS A 50 13.33 6.00 -0.55
CA CYS A 50 13.03 4.67 -0.02
C CYS A 50 12.64 4.78 1.46
N ILE A 51 12.00 3.76 1.99
CA ILE A 51 11.76 3.58 3.41
C ILE A 51 12.81 2.60 3.94
N PRO A 52 13.73 3.03 4.82
CA PRO A 52 14.70 2.12 5.44
C PRO A 52 14.00 0.95 6.16
N GLN A 53 14.59 -0.24 6.12
CA GLN A 53 13.99 -1.46 6.67
C GLN A 53 13.59 -1.30 8.14
N ASP A 54 14.43 -0.70 8.98
CA ASP A 54 14.13 -0.47 10.40
C ASP A 54 12.90 0.44 10.60
N ASN A 55 12.78 1.48 9.78
CA ASN A 55 11.62 2.38 9.80
C ASN A 55 10.37 1.65 9.30
N PHE A 56 10.51 0.85 8.25
CA PHE A 56 9.44 0.05 7.68
C PHE A 56 8.90 -0.95 8.70
N ASP A 57 9.77 -1.70 9.38
CA ASP A 57 9.39 -2.67 10.41
C ASP A 57 8.69 -2.03 11.61
N ARG A 58 9.11 -0.81 11.98
CA ARG A 58 8.46 -0.03 13.04
C ARG A 58 7.06 0.44 12.63
N VAL A 59 6.89 0.87 11.39
CA VAL A 59 5.64 1.46 10.88
C VAL A 59 4.63 0.40 10.45
N VAL A 60 5.07 -0.69 9.85
CA VAL A 60 4.23 -1.75 9.29
C VAL A 60 4.33 -3.01 10.16
N ASN A 61 3.48 -3.04 11.18
CA ASN A 61 3.33 -4.12 12.13
C ASN A 61 1.88 -4.65 12.18
N VAL A 62 1.66 -5.76 12.88
CA VAL A 62 0.35 -6.42 12.98
C VAL A 62 -0.75 -5.43 13.40
N ASP A 63 -0.51 -4.61 14.42
CA ASP A 63 -1.52 -3.69 14.95
C ASP A 63 -1.88 -2.60 13.92
N THR A 64 -0.87 -2.04 13.25
CA THR A 64 -1.09 -1.02 12.21
C THR A 64 -1.77 -1.58 10.96
N ILE A 65 -1.50 -2.83 10.59
CA ILE A 65 -2.18 -3.50 9.47
C ILE A 65 -3.65 -3.73 9.84
N LEU A 66 -3.93 -4.22 11.05
CA LEU A 66 -5.30 -4.45 11.52
C LEU A 66 -6.11 -3.15 11.54
N ALA A 67 -5.56 -2.11 12.15
CA ALA A 67 -6.20 -0.79 12.23
C ALA A 67 -6.49 -0.22 10.83
N GLU A 68 -5.56 -0.38 9.90
CA GLU A 68 -5.71 0.11 8.52
C GLU A 68 -6.78 -0.69 7.75
N LEU A 69 -6.84 -2.03 7.89
CA LEU A 69 -7.89 -2.84 7.27
C LEU A 69 -9.29 -2.45 7.81
N GLN A 70 -9.40 -2.20 9.12
CA GLN A 70 -10.64 -1.71 9.73
C GLN A 70 -11.01 -0.33 9.18
N ARG A 71 -10.03 0.58 9.05
CA ARG A 71 -10.22 1.93 8.50
C ARG A 71 -10.69 1.89 7.04
N CYS A 72 -10.16 0.97 6.24
CA CYS A 72 -10.57 0.75 4.85
C CYS A 72 -11.97 0.08 4.73
N GLY A 73 -12.60 -0.30 5.83
CA GLY A 73 -13.94 -0.88 5.85
C GLY A 73 -13.99 -2.34 5.37
N VAL A 74 -12.91 -3.10 5.57
CA VAL A 74 -12.87 -4.54 5.27
C VAL A 74 -13.89 -5.27 6.15
N THR A 75 -14.91 -5.87 5.52
CA THR A 75 -16.02 -6.53 6.22
C THR A 75 -15.77 -8.04 6.38
N LEU A 76 -14.79 -8.40 7.22
CA LEU A 76 -14.56 -9.79 7.62
C LEU A 76 -14.98 -10.00 9.09
N ALA A 77 -15.23 -11.26 9.47
CA ALA A 77 -15.39 -11.59 10.89
C ALA A 77 -14.08 -11.27 11.65
N GLU A 78 -14.15 -10.90 12.93
CA GLU A 78 -12.98 -10.47 13.71
C GLU A 78 -11.84 -11.51 13.69
N THR A 79 -12.18 -12.80 13.80
CA THR A 79 -11.20 -13.90 13.74
C THR A 79 -10.55 -14.00 12.36
N GLU A 80 -11.34 -13.88 11.30
CA GLU A 80 -10.85 -13.96 9.92
C GLU A 80 -10.02 -12.74 9.55
N LEU A 81 -10.43 -11.55 10.01
CA LEU A 81 -9.67 -10.32 9.86
C LEU A 81 -8.31 -10.44 10.53
N HIS A 82 -8.25 -10.97 11.75
CA HIS A 82 -7.00 -11.20 12.46
C HIS A 82 -6.09 -12.21 11.73
N GLU A 83 -6.64 -13.33 11.24
CA GLU A 83 -5.90 -14.29 10.42
C GLU A 83 -5.30 -13.63 9.17
N LYS A 84 -6.09 -12.80 8.47
CA LYS A 84 -5.63 -12.04 7.32
C LYS A 84 -4.57 -11.00 7.67
N THR A 85 -4.70 -10.30 8.80
CA THR A 85 -3.65 -9.40 9.30
C THR A 85 -2.33 -10.13 9.49
N VAL A 86 -2.35 -11.31 10.11
CA VAL A 86 -1.13 -12.11 10.34
C VAL A 86 -0.55 -12.63 9.02
N GLU A 87 -1.41 -13.05 8.08
CA GLU A 87 -1.00 -13.46 6.73
C GLU A 87 -0.29 -12.32 5.98
N ILE A 88 -0.89 -11.13 5.98
CA ILE A 88 -0.31 -9.92 5.38
C ILE A 88 1.02 -9.58 6.05
N PHE A 89 1.07 -9.58 7.37
CA PHE A 89 2.29 -9.29 8.13
C PHE A 89 3.42 -10.27 7.80
N LYS A 90 3.09 -11.54 7.53
CA LYS A 90 4.10 -12.56 7.27
C LYS A 90 4.62 -12.55 5.83
N TYR A 91 3.77 -12.28 4.84
CA TYR A 91 4.10 -12.52 3.43
C TYR A 91 3.98 -11.30 2.52
N ALA A 92 3.20 -10.29 2.89
CA ALA A 92 2.75 -9.25 1.96
C ALA A 92 2.81 -7.83 2.55
N ARG A 93 3.78 -7.54 3.44
CA ARG A 93 3.88 -6.22 4.09
C ARG A 93 4.23 -5.13 3.12
N LYS A 94 5.19 -5.37 2.22
CA LYS A 94 5.63 -4.40 1.22
C LYS A 94 4.50 -4.14 0.22
N LEU A 95 3.83 -5.21 -0.22
CA LEU A 95 2.67 -5.13 -1.10
C LEU A 95 1.54 -4.32 -0.44
N PHE A 96 1.20 -4.64 0.80
CA PHE A 96 0.18 -3.91 1.55
C PHE A 96 0.55 -2.43 1.72
N ALA A 97 1.80 -2.13 2.10
CA ALA A 97 2.26 -0.75 2.26
C ALA A 97 2.20 0.04 0.94
N ALA A 98 2.56 -0.58 -0.19
CA ALA A 98 2.44 0.04 -1.51
C ALA A 98 0.98 0.32 -1.88
N LEU A 99 0.05 -0.58 -1.54
CA LEU A 99 -1.38 -0.38 -1.74
C LEU A 99 -1.93 0.75 -0.85
N VAL A 100 -1.50 0.80 0.42
CA VAL A 100 -1.90 1.85 1.37
C VAL A 100 -1.44 3.23 0.89
N CYS A 101 -0.23 3.36 0.35
CA CYS A 101 0.26 4.61 -0.24
C CYS A 101 -0.59 5.11 -1.43
N GLU A 102 -1.32 4.23 -2.11
CA GLU A 102 -2.23 4.60 -3.20
C GLU A 102 -3.67 4.81 -2.71
N GLY A 103 -3.96 4.49 -1.44
CA GLY A 103 -5.31 4.50 -0.89
C GLY A 103 -6.13 3.26 -1.24
N PHE A 104 -5.49 2.15 -1.63
CA PHE A 104 -6.12 0.88 -2.03
C PHE A 104 -5.81 -0.25 -1.04
N GLY A 105 -5.66 0.06 0.26
CA GLY A 105 -5.29 -0.91 1.29
C GLY A 105 -6.23 -2.11 1.36
N GLU A 106 -7.53 -1.93 1.07
CA GLU A 106 -8.53 -2.99 1.02
C GLU A 106 -8.32 -4.00 -0.11
N CYS A 107 -7.63 -3.62 -1.19
CA CYS A 107 -7.38 -4.51 -2.33
C CYS A 107 -6.36 -5.61 -2.02
N ILE A 108 -5.68 -5.57 -0.87
CA ILE A 108 -4.70 -6.60 -0.49
C ILE A 108 -5.29 -8.02 -0.50
N LEU A 109 -6.57 -8.16 -0.15
CA LEU A 109 -7.25 -9.46 -0.15
C LEU A 109 -7.35 -10.02 -1.58
N ASP A 110 -7.67 -9.18 -2.56
CA ASP A 110 -7.73 -9.58 -3.98
C ASP A 110 -6.36 -10.09 -4.48
N PHE A 111 -5.27 -9.47 -4.03
CA PHE A 111 -3.91 -9.90 -4.37
C PHE A 111 -3.54 -11.23 -3.70
N LEU A 112 -3.87 -11.40 -2.41
CA LEU A 112 -3.63 -12.64 -1.68
C LEU A 112 -4.44 -13.81 -2.25
N GLU A 113 -5.69 -13.57 -2.67
CA GLU A 113 -6.52 -14.57 -3.35
C GLU A 113 -5.93 -15.00 -4.70
N GLU A 114 -5.23 -14.10 -5.40
CA GLU A 114 -4.46 -14.42 -6.60
C GLU A 114 -3.10 -15.10 -6.29
N GLY A 115 -2.76 -15.24 -5.01
CA GLY A 115 -1.54 -15.87 -4.52
C GLY A 115 -0.29 -15.00 -4.66
N LEU A 116 -0.47 -13.67 -4.67
CA LEU A 116 0.59 -12.67 -4.79
C LEU A 116 1.08 -12.22 -3.40
N CYS A 117 2.40 -12.07 -3.27
CA CYS A 117 3.05 -11.63 -2.03
C CYS A 117 4.25 -10.69 -2.31
N ASP A 118 5.02 -10.34 -1.28
CA ASP A 118 6.18 -9.45 -1.41
C ASP A 118 7.24 -10.00 -2.39
N GLU A 119 7.37 -11.33 -2.51
CA GLU A 119 8.31 -11.97 -3.44
C GLU A 119 7.95 -11.74 -4.92
N ASP A 120 6.69 -11.38 -5.19
CA ASP A 120 6.19 -11.17 -6.54
C ASP A 120 6.37 -9.72 -7.03
N MET A 121 6.74 -8.80 -6.13
CA MET A 121 7.03 -7.39 -6.39
C MET A 121 8.45 -7.17 -6.95
N PRO A 122 8.73 -6.14 -7.77
CA PRO A 122 7.77 -5.17 -8.24
C PRO A 122 6.91 -5.74 -9.37
N PHE A 123 5.71 -5.19 -9.48
CA PHE A 123 4.83 -5.42 -10.60
C PHE A 123 5.19 -4.46 -11.72
N VAL A 124 5.33 -4.99 -12.92
CA VAL A 124 5.74 -4.22 -14.08
C VAL A 124 4.54 -4.03 -15.00
N ARG A 125 4.51 -2.92 -15.73
CA ARG A 125 3.45 -2.70 -16.70
C ARG A 125 3.66 -3.59 -17.91
N LEU A 126 2.64 -4.36 -18.24
CA LEU A 126 2.58 -5.12 -19.48
C LEU A 126 2.11 -4.19 -20.60
N GLU A 127 2.98 -3.95 -21.58
CA GLU A 127 2.58 -3.35 -22.84
C GLU A 127 1.82 -4.39 -23.67
N LEU A 128 0.49 -4.40 -23.54
CA LEU A 128 -0.34 -5.18 -24.44
C LEU A 128 -0.30 -4.56 -25.84
N GLY A 129 0.55 -5.12 -26.71
CA GLY A 129 0.66 -4.75 -28.12
C GLY A 129 -0.58 -5.04 -28.99
N GLY A 130 -1.74 -5.30 -28.38
CA GLY A 130 -2.98 -5.64 -29.08
C GLY A 130 -4.09 -4.68 -28.69
N TRP A 131 -4.60 -3.95 -29.68
CA TRP A 131 -5.91 -3.30 -29.58
C TRP A 131 -6.95 -4.35 -29.21
N ASP A 132 -7.54 -4.25 -28.01
CA ASP A 132 -8.78 -4.97 -27.74
C ASP A 132 -9.87 -4.33 -28.61
N HIS A 133 -10.35 -5.06 -29.62
CA HIS A 133 -11.40 -4.61 -30.54
C HIS A 133 -12.74 -4.28 -29.84
N ARG A 134 -12.87 -4.53 -28.54
CA ARG A 134 -14.03 -4.13 -27.73
C ARG A 134 -13.87 -2.77 -27.05
N SER A 135 -12.68 -2.20 -27.03
CA SER A 135 -12.37 -0.90 -26.42
C SER A 135 -12.01 0.11 -27.52
N ARG A 136 -12.91 1.04 -27.83
CA ARG A 136 -12.66 2.17 -28.77
C ARG A 136 -11.63 3.20 -28.25
N GLY A 137 -10.65 2.78 -27.48
CA GLY A 137 -9.62 3.63 -26.90
C GLY A 137 -8.51 2.77 -26.34
N ALA A 138 -7.27 3.22 -26.50
CA ALA A 138 -5.99 2.60 -26.16
C ALA A 138 -6.01 1.47 -25.09
N PRO A 139 -5.12 0.46 -25.21
CA PRO A 139 -5.02 -0.61 -24.21
C PRO A 139 -4.94 -0.04 -22.80
N PHE A 140 -5.74 -0.57 -21.89
CA PHE A 140 -5.62 -0.25 -20.47
C PHE A 140 -4.31 -0.88 -19.98
N PRO A 141 -3.40 -0.12 -19.35
CA PRO A 141 -2.18 -0.70 -18.80
C PRO A 141 -2.58 -1.79 -17.81
N ILE A 142 -1.94 -2.94 -17.89
CA ILE A 142 -2.15 -4.02 -16.93
C ILE A 142 -0.82 -4.29 -16.24
N LEU A 143 -0.86 -4.75 -15.00
CA LEU A 143 0.34 -5.18 -14.29
C LEU A 143 0.56 -6.68 -14.51
N GLU A 144 1.82 -7.07 -14.49
CA GLU A 144 2.26 -8.45 -14.34
C GLU A 144 3.20 -8.54 -13.14
N SER A 145 3.23 -9.70 -12.49
CA SER A 145 4.18 -9.96 -11.40
C SER A 145 5.46 -10.62 -11.90
N ARG A 146 6.51 -10.63 -11.07
CA ARG A 146 7.74 -11.38 -11.39
C ARG A 146 7.49 -12.86 -11.64
N ARG A 147 6.56 -13.47 -10.90
CA ARG A 147 6.21 -14.89 -11.00
C ARG A 147 5.41 -15.20 -12.27
N TYR A 148 4.50 -14.32 -12.66
CA TYR A 148 3.58 -14.53 -13.77
C TYR A 148 3.93 -13.65 -14.98
N LYS A 149 5.16 -13.77 -15.49
CA LYS A 149 5.62 -13.04 -16.68
C LYS A 149 4.71 -13.30 -17.89
N GLY A 150 4.38 -12.24 -18.61
CA GLY A 150 3.49 -12.23 -19.77
C GLY A 150 2.01 -12.36 -19.43
N LYS A 151 1.64 -12.39 -18.14
CA LYS A 151 0.25 -12.57 -17.70
C LYS A 151 -0.24 -11.36 -16.90
N ALA A 152 -1.35 -10.81 -17.36
CA ALA A 152 -2.12 -9.81 -16.65
C ALA A 152 -2.59 -10.32 -15.28
N LEU A 153 -2.38 -9.53 -14.24
CA LEU A 153 -2.98 -9.75 -12.92
C LEU A 153 -4.49 -9.52 -12.99
N LYS A 154 -5.27 -10.43 -12.41
CA LYS A 154 -6.73 -10.36 -12.41
C LYS A 154 -7.26 -9.34 -11.40
N CYS A 155 -6.62 -9.24 -10.23
CA CYS A 155 -7.01 -8.33 -9.16
C CYS A 155 -7.01 -6.84 -9.60
N VAL A 156 -6.11 -6.47 -10.51
CA VAL A 156 -6.04 -5.10 -11.06
C VAL A 156 -6.85 -4.89 -12.34
N ALA A 157 -7.38 -5.96 -12.93
CA ALA A 157 -8.30 -5.89 -14.07
C ALA A 157 -9.74 -5.54 -13.65
N THR A 158 -9.95 -5.18 -12.39
CA THR A 158 -11.23 -4.72 -11.86
C THR A 158 -11.47 -3.24 -12.24
N GLY A 159 -12.73 -2.81 -12.28
CA GLY A 159 -13.09 -1.42 -12.60
C GLY A 159 -12.65 -0.38 -11.55
N LYS A 160 -12.04 -0.81 -10.44
CA LYS A 160 -11.51 0.05 -9.36
C LYS A 160 -10.20 0.74 -9.78
N TRP A 161 -9.38 0.04 -10.56
CA TRP A 161 -8.08 0.54 -10.97
C TRP A 161 -8.23 1.46 -12.17
N THR A 162 -7.60 2.63 -12.12
CA THR A 162 -7.50 3.55 -13.26
C THR A 162 -6.06 3.57 -13.76
N ARG A 163 -5.84 4.16 -14.93
CA ARG A 163 -4.48 4.39 -15.44
C ARG A 163 -3.62 5.19 -14.48
N TYR A 164 -4.25 6.13 -13.77
CA TYR A 164 -3.59 6.95 -12.77
C TYR A 164 -3.17 6.11 -11.57
N HIS A 165 -4.08 5.30 -11.03
CA HIS A 165 -3.78 4.41 -9.89
C HIS A 165 -2.66 3.42 -10.21
N LEU A 166 -2.73 2.80 -11.38
CA LEU A 166 -1.68 1.89 -11.84
C LEU A 166 -0.34 2.60 -12.01
N ALA A 167 -0.37 3.86 -12.43
CA ALA A 167 0.85 4.63 -12.62
C ALA A 167 1.53 4.98 -11.30
N ASN A 168 0.75 5.45 -10.35
CA ASN A 168 1.26 5.77 -9.03
C ASN A 168 1.70 4.51 -8.29
N PHE A 169 0.88 3.46 -8.27
CA PHE A 169 1.26 2.17 -7.66
C PHE A 169 2.57 1.63 -8.23
N SER A 170 2.75 1.75 -9.56
CA SER A 170 4.00 1.35 -10.23
C SER A 170 5.22 2.11 -9.69
N SER A 171 5.06 3.37 -9.28
CA SER A 171 6.11 4.21 -8.71
C SER A 171 6.29 4.00 -7.20
N GLN A 172 5.18 3.92 -6.46
CA GLN A 172 5.17 3.84 -5.00
C GLN A 172 5.71 2.52 -4.47
N GLN A 173 5.52 1.41 -5.21
CA GLN A 173 6.10 0.12 -4.83
C GLN A 173 7.62 0.16 -4.68
N TRP A 174 8.32 1.08 -5.35
CA TRP A 174 9.76 1.21 -5.21
C TRP A 174 10.16 1.76 -3.84
N TRP A 175 9.31 2.55 -3.18
CA TRP A 175 9.62 3.13 -1.87
C TRP A 175 9.75 2.06 -0.79
N VAL A 176 9.04 0.95 -0.92
CA VAL A 176 9.00 -0.15 0.06
C VAL A 176 10.00 -1.27 -0.24
N LEU A 177 10.71 -1.18 -1.37
CA LEU A 177 11.78 -2.11 -1.74
C LEU A 177 13.13 -1.58 -1.26
N ALA A 178 13.96 -2.48 -0.70
CA ALA A 178 15.31 -2.17 -0.32
C ALA A 178 16.14 -1.78 -1.55
N PRO A 179 17.16 -0.89 -1.43
CA PRO A 179 17.95 -0.44 -2.57
C PRO A 179 18.52 -1.59 -3.44
N GLU A 180 18.97 -2.67 -2.82
CA GLU A 180 19.50 -3.86 -3.50
C GLU A 180 18.40 -4.59 -4.30
N GLU A 181 17.18 -4.66 -3.76
CA GLU A 181 16.02 -5.23 -4.47
C GLU A 181 15.62 -4.37 -5.66
N GLN A 182 15.70 -3.04 -5.52
CA GLN A 182 15.42 -2.11 -6.61
C GLN A 182 16.42 -2.29 -7.76
N GLU A 183 17.71 -2.38 -7.44
CA GLU A 183 18.77 -2.55 -8.42
C GLU A 183 18.65 -3.89 -9.16
N LYS A 184 18.38 -4.97 -8.41
CA LYS A 184 18.15 -6.30 -8.98
C LYS A 184 16.95 -6.32 -9.93
N ALA A 185 15.82 -5.75 -9.51
CA ALA A 185 14.61 -5.72 -10.35
C ALA A 185 14.86 -4.95 -11.67
N ARG A 186 15.59 -3.83 -11.62
CA ARG A 186 15.96 -3.09 -12.85
C ARG A 186 16.94 -3.85 -13.73
N ALA A 187 17.88 -4.59 -13.15
CA ALA A 187 18.78 -5.43 -13.92
C ALA A 187 18.02 -6.54 -14.67
N GLU A 188 17.04 -7.16 -14.01
CA GLU A 188 16.14 -8.15 -14.62
C GLU A 188 15.28 -7.53 -15.74
N GLU A 189 14.78 -6.31 -15.57
CA GLU A 189 14.05 -5.58 -16.62
C GLU A 189 14.94 -5.23 -17.81
N ARG A 190 16.19 -4.79 -17.60
CA ARG A 190 17.12 -4.47 -18.69
C ARG A 190 17.44 -5.68 -19.54
N GLN A 191 17.73 -6.83 -18.91
CA GLN A 191 18.00 -8.08 -19.63
C GLN A 191 16.85 -8.48 -20.54
N ARG A 192 15.61 -8.26 -20.10
CA ARG A 192 14.40 -8.60 -20.88
C ARG A 192 14.31 -7.89 -22.22
N TRP A 193 14.81 -6.66 -22.33
CA TRP A 193 14.74 -5.88 -23.58
C TRP A 193 15.92 -6.15 -24.52
N GLU A 194 16.92 -6.90 -24.08
CA GLU A 194 18.08 -7.29 -24.87
C GLU A 194 17.93 -8.68 -25.52
N GLU A 195 16.92 -9.47 -25.10
CA GLU A 195 16.55 -10.79 -25.65
C GLU A 195 15.41 -10.71 -26.67
#